data_AF-A0A2D8S4B9-F1
#
_entry.id   AF-A0A2D8S4B9-F1
#
_cell.length_a   1.000
_cell.length_b   1.000
_cell.length_c   1.000
_cell.angle_alpha   90.00
_cell.angle_beta   90.00
_cell.angle_gamma   90.00
#
_symmetry.space_group_name_H-M   'P 1'
#
loop_
_entity.id
_entity.type
_entity.pdbx_description
1 polymer ?
#
loop_
_entity_poly.entity_id
_entity_poly.type
_entity_poly.pdbx_seq_one_letter_code
_entity_poly.pdbx_strand_id
1 'polypeptide(L)'
;MTHKKTDIHLKAAGGSSHQVKLHFHDSIKVIYQILKKDFTILAIHVGENNIDQCSFYLTKPTAIIIGNELDRLTSETIENVDDQIAISTLGMI
;
A
#
# COMPACT_ATOMS: atom_id res chain seq x y z
N MET A 1 23.06 -11.91 -2.75
CA MET A 1 21.95 -11.23 -2.04
C MET A 1 22.46 -9.86 -1.63
N THR A 2 22.12 -8.83 -2.38
CA THR A 2 22.71 -7.49 -2.22
C THR A 2 21.78 -6.67 -1.33
N HIS A 3 22.20 -6.39 -0.10
CA HIS A 3 21.45 -5.52 0.82
C HIS A 3 21.43 -4.10 0.26
N LYS A 4 20.34 -3.72 -0.42
CA LYS A 4 20.10 -2.34 -0.82
C LYS A 4 19.70 -1.54 0.43
N LYS A 5 20.69 -0.90 1.05
CA LYS A 5 20.51 -0.03 2.21
C LYS A 5 19.86 1.26 1.74
N THR A 6 18.56 1.42 1.99
CA THR A 6 17.88 2.71 1.85
C THR A 6 18.13 3.52 3.11
N ASP A 7 18.51 4.78 2.93
CA ASP A 7 18.53 5.78 4.00
C ASP A 7 17.10 6.04 4.46
N ILE A 8 16.60 5.17 5.35
CA ILE A 8 15.44 5.48 6.18
C ILE A 8 15.75 6.80 6.88
N HIS A 9 14.99 7.85 6.59
CA HIS A 9 15.17 9.14 7.24
C HIS A 9 14.82 8.96 8.73
N LEU A 10 15.83 8.62 9.53
CA LEU A 10 15.73 8.22 10.95
C LEU A 10 14.99 9.27 11.80
N LYS A 11 14.94 10.52 11.33
CA LYS A 11 14.21 11.63 11.95
C LYS A 11 12.70 11.39 12.05
N ALA A 12 12.09 10.74 11.06
CA ALA A 12 10.65 10.42 11.08
C ALA A 12 10.36 9.03 11.67
N ALA A 13 11.34 8.13 11.64
CA ALA A 13 11.16 6.75 12.11
C ALA A 13 11.08 6.64 13.64
N GLY A 14 11.69 7.56 14.41
CA GLY A 14 11.60 7.53 15.88
C GLY A 14 12.02 6.20 16.54
N GLY A 15 12.79 5.35 15.83
CA GLY A 15 13.15 4.00 16.26
C GLY A 15 12.27 2.85 15.72
N SER A 16 11.14 3.14 15.04
CA SER A 16 10.19 2.13 14.52
C SER A 16 10.79 1.16 13.49
N SER A 17 11.87 1.56 12.83
CA SER A 17 12.63 0.70 11.92
C SER A 17 13.23 -0.55 12.58
N HIS A 18 13.33 -0.57 13.92
CA HIS A 18 13.76 -1.76 14.68
C HIS A 18 12.58 -2.66 15.11
N GLN A 19 11.36 -2.14 15.07
CA GLN A 19 10.15 -2.83 15.54
C GLN A 19 9.23 -3.27 14.39
N VAL A 20 9.44 -2.75 13.19
CA VAL A 20 8.71 -3.11 11.98
C VAL A 20 9.66 -3.76 10.97
N LYS A 21 9.30 -4.94 10.47
CA LYS A 21 10.10 -5.64 9.46
C LYS A 21 9.86 -5.01 8.09
N LEU A 22 10.94 -4.53 7.48
CA LEU A 22 10.91 -4.02 6.11
C LEU A 22 11.41 -5.08 5.14
N HIS A 23 10.60 -5.38 4.13
CA HIS A 23 10.93 -6.34 3.08
C HIS A 23 10.96 -5.63 1.73
N PHE A 24 12.07 -5.78 1.01
CA PHE A 24 12.21 -5.29 -0.35
C PHE A 24 11.97 -6.44 -1.32
N HIS A 25 11.16 -6.19 -2.33
CA HIS A 25 10.91 -7.14 -3.40
C HIS A 25 11.15 -6.45 -4.74
N ASP A 26 11.76 -7.17 -5.67
CA ASP A 26 12.09 -6.65 -7.00
C ASP A 26 10.89 -6.60 -7.94
N SER A 27 9.78 -7.26 -7.58
CA SER A 27 8.59 -7.34 -8.42
C SER A 27 7.30 -7.40 -7.59
N ILE A 28 6.32 -6.59 -8.00
CA ILE A 28 4.99 -6.57 -7.39
C ILE A 28 4.20 -7.86 -7.65
N LYS A 29 4.45 -8.55 -8.77
CA LYS A 29 3.83 -9.86 -9.08
C LYS A 29 4.13 -10.91 -8.02
N VAL A 30 5.38 -10.95 -7.56
CA VAL A 30 5.81 -11.89 -6.51
C VAL A 30 5.10 -11.57 -5.20
N ILE A 31 4.89 -10.29 -4.89
CA ILE A 31 4.14 -9.86 -3.71
C ILE A 31 2.69 -10.34 -3.80
N TYR A 32 2.00 -10.15 -4.94
CA TYR A 32 0.62 -10.62 -5.10
C TYR A 32 0.48 -12.13 -4.91
N GLN A 33 1.41 -12.93 -5.43
CA GLN A 33 1.38 -14.39 -5.26
C GLN A 33 1.55 -14.84 -3.81
N ILE A 34 2.28 -14.07 -3.01
CA ILE A 34 2.49 -14.35 -1.58
C ILE A 34 1.26 -13.92 -0.80
N LEU A 35 0.80 -12.67 -1.00
CA LEU A 35 -0.25 -12.07 -0.19
C LEU A 35 -1.64 -12.64 -0.48
N LYS A 36 -1.97 -12.97 -1.74
CA LYS A 36 -3.29 -13.49 -2.12
C LYS A 36 -3.66 -14.82 -1.44
N LYS A 37 -2.71 -15.51 -0.82
CA LYS A 37 -2.97 -16.78 -0.11
C LYS A 37 -3.70 -16.56 1.20
N ASP A 38 -3.33 -15.48 1.92
CA ASP A 38 -3.69 -15.31 3.33
C ASP A 38 -4.30 -13.93 3.62
N PHE A 39 -4.22 -12.98 2.67
CA PHE A 39 -4.65 -11.59 2.85
C PHE A 39 -5.62 -11.14 1.77
N THR A 40 -6.59 -10.32 2.17
CA THR A 40 -7.32 -9.45 1.25
C THR A 40 -6.43 -8.26 0.89
N ILE A 41 -6.27 -7.97 -0.39
CA ILE A 41 -5.39 -6.93 -0.90
C ILE A 41 -6.21 -5.71 -1.32
N LEU A 42 -6.00 -4.58 -0.66
CA LEU A 42 -6.69 -3.33 -0.93
C LEU A 42 -5.73 -2.32 -1.53
N ALA A 43 -6.15 -1.61 -2.56
CA ALA A 43 -5.38 -0.48 -3.10
C ALA A 43 -6.01 0.86 -2.66
N ILE A 44 -5.19 1.74 -2.11
CA ILE A 44 -5.59 3.09 -1.73
C ILE A 44 -5.03 4.08 -2.73
N HIS A 45 -5.90 4.94 -3.26
CA HIS A 45 -5.52 6.03 -4.16
C HIS A 45 -6.31 7.30 -3.85
N VAL A 46 -5.84 8.45 -4.33
CA VAL A 46 -6.60 9.71 -4.27
C VAL A 46 -7.59 9.75 -5.45
N GLY A 47 -8.83 10.16 -5.21
CA GLY A 47 -9.86 10.21 -6.25
C GLY A 47 -11.14 10.95 -5.83
N GLU A 48 -11.87 11.48 -6.80
CA GLU A 48 -13.09 12.28 -6.60
C GLU A 48 -14.36 11.43 -6.39
N ASN A 49 -14.33 10.16 -6.77
CA ASN A 49 -15.42 9.22 -6.60
C ASN A 49 -14.89 7.93 -5.97
N ASN A 50 -15.49 7.53 -4.85
CA ASN A 50 -15.75 6.15 -4.41
C ASN A 50 -15.49 5.91 -2.91
N ILE A 51 -16.20 4.88 -2.43
CA ILE A 51 -16.24 4.23 -1.11
C ILE A 51 -15.68 5.09 0.04
N ASP A 52 -16.60 5.55 0.89
CA ASP A 52 -16.28 6.22 2.14
C ASP A 52 -15.28 5.35 2.93
N GLN A 53 -14.10 5.89 3.16
CA GLN A 53 -13.03 5.35 4.00
C GLN A 53 -13.50 5.02 5.43
N CYS A 54 -14.65 5.53 5.88
CA CYS A 54 -15.27 5.15 7.15
C CYS A 54 -16.12 3.86 7.09
N SER A 55 -16.36 3.31 5.90
CA SER A 55 -17.26 2.17 5.69
C SER A 55 -16.56 0.81 5.62
N PHE A 56 -15.23 0.77 5.58
CA PHE A 56 -14.47 -0.48 5.51
C PHE A 56 -13.90 -0.90 6.87
N TYR A 57 -14.00 -2.19 7.19
CA TYR A 57 -13.53 -2.76 8.45
C TYR A 57 -12.30 -3.64 8.22
N LEU A 58 -11.14 -3.25 8.77
CA LEU A 58 -9.88 -4.01 8.75
C LEU A 58 -9.85 -5.15 9.78
N THR A 59 -10.92 -5.95 9.84
CA THR A 59 -11.07 -7.04 10.83
C THR A 59 -10.54 -8.39 10.33
N LYS A 60 -10.17 -8.47 9.05
CA LYS A 60 -9.58 -9.65 8.40
C LYS A 60 -8.09 -9.38 8.13
N PRO A 61 -7.26 -10.41 7.90
CA PRO A 61 -5.91 -10.20 7.40
C PRO A 61 -5.95 -9.41 6.09
N THR A 62 -5.46 -8.17 6.13
CA THR A 62 -5.52 -7.25 5.01
C THR A 62 -4.15 -6.67 4.73
N ALA A 63 -3.78 -6.67 3.45
CA ALA A 63 -2.61 -5.97 2.94
C ALA A 63 -3.07 -4.71 2.19
N ILE A 64 -2.47 -3.57 2.53
CA ILE A 64 -2.81 -2.28 1.94
C ILE A 64 -1.67 -1.86 1.01
N ILE A 65 -2.02 -1.52 -0.24
CA ILE A 65 -1.12 -0.98 -1.25
C ILE A 65 -1.38 0.52 -1.34
N ILE A 66 -0.32 1.30 -1.21
CA ILE A 66 -0.34 2.75 -1.33
C ILE A 66 0.49 3.13 -2.56
N GLY A 67 -0.13 3.83 -3.51
CA GLY A 67 0.55 4.31 -4.71
C GLY A 67 1.57 5.41 -4.41
N ASN A 68 2.56 5.56 -5.29
CA ASN A 68 3.46 6.72 -5.27
C ASN A 68 2.76 7.93 -5.91
N GLU A 69 2.94 9.12 -5.36
CA GLU A 69 2.13 10.33 -5.61
C GLU A 69 2.04 10.78 -7.10
N LEU A 70 2.97 10.37 -7.96
CA LEU A 70 3.04 10.82 -9.35
C LEU A 70 2.33 9.89 -10.36
N ASP A 71 2.36 8.57 -10.16
CA ASP A 71 1.95 7.61 -11.21
C ASP A 71 0.59 6.94 -10.95
N ARG A 72 -0.12 7.35 -9.89
CA ARG A 72 -1.35 6.68 -9.45
C ARG A 72 -1.10 5.17 -9.25
N LEU A 73 -2.15 4.37 -9.10
CA LEU A 73 -2.01 2.92 -9.11
C LEU A 73 -1.76 2.46 -10.56
N THR A 74 -0.76 1.60 -10.76
CA THR A 74 -0.53 0.98 -12.07
C THR A 74 -1.73 0.11 -12.47
N SER A 75 -1.99 -0.06 -13.77
CA SER A 75 -3.03 -0.96 -14.25
C SER A 75 -2.85 -2.39 -13.73
N GLU A 76 -1.59 -2.84 -13.62
CA GLU A 76 -1.24 -4.13 -13.03
C GLU A 76 -1.69 -4.24 -11.57
N THR A 77 -1.61 -3.15 -10.79
CA THR A 77 -2.10 -3.11 -9.42
C THR A 77 -3.62 -3.19 -9.37
N ILE A 78 -4.30 -2.43 -10.22
CA ILE A 78 -5.77 -2.38 -10.32
C ILE A 78 -6.35 -3.76 -10.64
N GLU A 79 -5.72 -4.52 -11.53
CA GLU A 79 -6.17 -5.86 -11.93
C GLU A 79 -5.94 -6.94 -10.86
N ASN A 80 -5.05 -6.68 -9.89
CA ASN A 80 -4.61 -7.69 -8.93
C ASN A 80 -5.10 -7.46 -7.50
N VAL A 81 -5.76 -6.35 -7.21
CA VAL A 81 -6.33 -6.07 -5.89
C VAL A 81 -7.76 -6.58 -5.78
N ASP A 82 -8.18 -6.90 -4.56
CA ASP A 82 -9.54 -7.36 -4.28
C ASP A 82 -10.51 -6.18 -4.22
N ASP A 83 -10.05 -5.01 -3.78
CA ASP A 83 -10.85 -3.80 -3.74
C ASP A 83 -10.01 -2.52 -3.84
N GLN A 84 -10.67 -1.40 -4.16
CA GLN A 84 -10.05 -0.08 -4.28
C GLN A 84 -10.75 0.93 -3.37
N ILE A 85 -9.97 1.67 -2.60
CA ILE A 85 -10.46 2.74 -1.73
C ILE A 85 -9.90 4.07 -2.25
N ALA A 86 -10.81 4.97 -2.60
CA ALA A 86 -10.47 6.33 -2.94
C ALA A 86 -10.49 7.19 -1.67
N ILE A 87 -9.38 7.86 -1.36
CA ILE A 87 -9.37 8.90 -0.34
C ILE A 87 -9.83 10.20 -1.00
N SER A 88 -11.01 10.67 -0.60
CA SER A 88 -11.52 11.98 -0.99
C SER A 88 -10.74 13.07 -0.29
N THR A 89 -10.18 13.99 -1.06
CA THR A 89 -9.54 15.21 -0.56
C THR A 89 -10.53 16.36 -0.68
N LEU A 90 -10.96 16.93 0.45
CA LEU A 90 -11.85 18.09 0.46
C LEU A 90 -11.04 19.38 0.37
N GLY A 91 -11.15 20.08 -0.76
CA GLY A 91 -10.50 21.38 -1.01
C GLY A 91 -9.47 21.36 -2.15
N MET A 92 -8.92 22.53 -2.48
CA MET A 92 -7.72 22.65 -3.31
C MET A 92 -6.49 22.37 -2.43
N ILE A 93 -5.65 21.43 -2.87
CA ILE A 93 -4.37 21.08 -2.24
C ILE A 93 -3.22 21.70 -3.04
#